data_AF-A0A814Q5D4-F1
#
_entry.id   AF-A0A814Q5D4-F1
#
_cell.length_a   1.000
_cell.length_b   1.000
_cell.length_c   1.000
_cell.angle_alpha   90.00
_cell.angle_beta   90.00
_cell.angle_gamma   90.00
#
_symmetry.space_group_name_H-M   'P 1'
#
loop_
_entity.id
_entity.type
_entity.pdbx_description
1 polymer ?
#
loop_
_entity_poly.entity_id
_entity_poly.type
_entity_poly.pdbx_seq_one_letter_code
_entity_poly.pdbx_strand_id
1 'polypeptide(L)'
;MKSSMTETVFHDSKYILHRVKFGIYTILAVASIVLSLLMFIFFLTHQHIVRIRQNQALLLLLVVNFIQITLNLPMVIHYNRLGYISPATVAYCTWWEFIEYTLNASGEILMSIISIQRHLLIFHGELFHKRFYRYLLHNIPLCLFGIIYPIVFYFCVLVFYTCDGTQLNFTLNGCGIAACYLVYSKVLATYDWAVNNGMPIILITFANVILLVRVVRQKLRRQRVMPWKKQRRMTIQLLSISSLYFFGWFPSMVVAVVQQLWYPTFLADAQLDYIYDLVYFICLLLPWVCLGLFPEFTNWIRMCVFRLNAAQNIIRPATRAN
;
A
#
# COMPACT_ATOMS: atom_id res chain seq x y z
N MET A 1 -38.36 -7.80 -26.82
CA MET A 1 -37.19 -7.85 -27.72
C MET A 1 -36.14 -6.75 -27.47
N LYS A 2 -36.44 -5.61 -26.81
CA LYS A 2 -35.41 -4.61 -26.42
C LYS A 2 -34.52 -5.02 -25.24
N SER A 3 -35.01 -5.88 -24.33
CA SER A 3 -34.26 -6.30 -23.13
C SER A 3 -33.02 -7.15 -23.44
N SER A 4 -33.08 -8.00 -24.48
CA SER A 4 -31.99 -8.95 -24.77
C SER A 4 -30.76 -8.28 -25.39
N MET A 5 -30.92 -7.15 -26.09
CA MET A 5 -29.81 -6.47 -26.76
C MET A 5 -28.98 -5.64 -25.76
N THR A 6 -29.60 -5.10 -24.71
CA THR A 6 -28.88 -4.42 -23.63
C THR A 6 -28.01 -5.39 -22.84
N GLU A 7 -28.52 -6.57 -22.50
CA GLU A 7 -27.78 -7.57 -21.70
C GLU A 7 -26.50 -8.06 -22.40
N THR A 8 -26.54 -8.29 -23.72
CA THR A 8 -25.35 -8.72 -24.47
C THR A 8 -24.24 -7.67 -24.49
N VAL A 9 -24.60 -6.38 -24.66
CA VAL A 9 -23.62 -5.28 -24.70
C VAL A 9 -22.94 -5.04 -23.35
N PHE A 10 -23.69 -5.21 -22.24
CA PHE A 10 -23.12 -5.09 -20.89
C PHE A 10 -22.13 -6.22 -20.58
N HIS A 11 -22.41 -7.44 -21.02
CA HIS A 11 -21.51 -8.58 -20.85
C HIS A 11 -20.16 -8.37 -21.57
N ASP A 12 -20.20 -7.90 -22.82
CA ASP A 12 -18.99 -7.64 -23.60
C ASP A 12 -18.11 -6.55 -22.96
N SER A 13 -18.73 -5.51 -22.40
CA SER A 13 -18.01 -4.40 -21.77
C SER A 13 -17.26 -4.84 -20.49
N LYS A 14 -17.92 -5.61 -19.62
CA LYS A 14 -17.29 -6.14 -18.39
C LYS A 14 -16.15 -7.11 -18.70
N TYR A 15 -16.31 -7.93 -19.74
CA TYR A 15 -15.28 -8.86 -20.19
C TYR A 15 -14.01 -8.12 -20.65
N ILE A 16 -14.16 -7.08 -21.47
CA ILE A 16 -13.03 -6.26 -21.94
C ILE A 16 -12.34 -5.61 -20.73
N LEU A 17 -13.13 -5.03 -19.81
CA LEU A 17 -12.61 -4.41 -18.59
C LEU A 17 -11.75 -5.38 -17.77
N HIS A 18 -12.27 -6.59 -17.50
CA HIS A 18 -11.57 -7.63 -16.75
C HIS A 18 -10.25 -8.04 -17.42
N ARG A 19 -10.23 -8.18 -18.75
CA ARG A 19 -9.00 -8.50 -19.50
C ARG A 19 -7.96 -7.38 -19.45
N VAL A 20 -8.40 -6.13 -19.55
CA VAL A 20 -7.50 -4.96 -19.42
C VAL A 20 -6.91 -4.91 -18.01
N LYS A 21 -7.73 -5.05 -16.96
CA LYS A 21 -7.28 -5.11 -15.56
C LYS A 21 -6.29 -6.25 -15.35
N PHE A 22 -6.60 -7.45 -15.83
CA PHE A 22 -5.72 -8.60 -15.77
C PHE A 22 -4.34 -8.30 -16.38
N GLY A 23 -4.29 -7.73 -17.59
CA GLY A 23 -3.04 -7.37 -18.25
C GLY A 23 -2.22 -6.34 -17.49
N ILE A 24 -2.86 -5.24 -17.07
CA ILE A 24 -2.21 -4.15 -16.32
C ILE A 24 -1.67 -4.65 -14.99
N TYR A 25 -2.49 -5.35 -14.19
CA TYR A 25 -2.08 -5.87 -12.89
C TYR A 25 -0.98 -6.90 -13.01
N THR A 26 -1.02 -7.80 -13.98
CA THR A 26 0.03 -8.80 -14.17
C THR A 26 1.38 -8.15 -14.50
N ILE A 27 1.42 -7.22 -15.45
CA ILE A 27 2.66 -6.56 -15.87
C ILE A 27 3.25 -5.75 -14.71
N LEU A 28 2.42 -4.95 -14.03
CA LEU A 28 2.87 -4.14 -12.91
C LEU A 28 3.27 -5.01 -11.71
N ALA A 29 2.53 -6.09 -11.41
CA ALA A 29 2.84 -6.98 -10.29
C ALA A 29 4.20 -7.63 -10.44
N VAL A 30 4.50 -8.22 -11.61
CA VAL A 30 5.80 -8.86 -11.86
C VAL A 30 6.94 -7.86 -11.67
N ALA A 31 6.81 -6.68 -12.26
CA ALA A 31 7.84 -5.65 -12.16
C ALA A 31 8.01 -5.14 -10.71
N SER A 32 6.91 -4.96 -9.97
CA SER A 32 6.92 -4.55 -8.57
C SER A 32 7.48 -5.61 -7.63
N ILE A 33 7.22 -6.91 -7.88
CA ILE A 33 7.82 -8.02 -7.13
C ILE A 33 9.34 -8.01 -7.32
N VAL A 34 9.81 -7.94 -8.56
CA VAL A 34 11.26 -7.89 -8.88
C VAL A 34 11.91 -6.70 -8.17
N LEU A 35 11.27 -5.53 -8.23
CA LEU A 35 11.78 -4.32 -7.60
C LEU A 35 11.84 -4.44 -6.06
N SER A 36 10.79 -4.97 -5.43
CA SER A 36 10.75 -5.23 -3.99
C SER A 36 11.83 -6.21 -3.55
N LEU A 37 12.07 -7.29 -4.31
CA LEU A 37 13.15 -8.24 -4.03
C LEU A 37 14.53 -7.57 -4.11
N LEU A 38 14.78 -6.75 -5.14
CA LEU A 38 16.02 -5.98 -5.23
C LEU A 38 16.20 -5.01 -4.05
N MET A 39 15.11 -4.37 -3.60
CA MET A 39 15.14 -3.51 -2.42
C MET A 39 15.46 -4.29 -1.14
N PHE A 40 14.90 -5.49 -0.95
CA PHE A 40 15.24 -6.32 0.20
C PHE A 40 16.70 -6.78 0.16
N ILE A 41 17.19 -7.23 -1.00
CA ILE A 41 18.61 -7.57 -1.17
C ILE A 41 19.50 -6.38 -0.82
N PHE A 42 19.14 -5.18 -1.26
CA PHE A 42 19.87 -3.96 -0.93
C PHE A 42 19.90 -3.70 0.57
N PHE A 43 18.77 -3.80 1.27
CA PHE A 43 18.69 -3.61 2.72
C PHE A 43 19.45 -4.68 3.51
N LEU A 44 19.42 -5.94 3.06
CA LEU A 44 20.20 -7.03 3.64
C LEU A 44 21.71 -6.80 3.47
N THR A 45 22.12 -6.32 2.30
CA THR A 45 23.54 -6.02 2.01
C THR A 45 24.03 -4.77 2.77
N HIS A 46 23.15 -3.78 2.98
CA HIS A 46 23.50 -2.51 3.60
C HIS A 46 22.82 -2.32 4.96
N GLN A 47 23.11 -3.21 5.90
CA GLN A 47 22.52 -3.19 7.25
C GLN A 47 22.68 -1.85 7.98
N HIS A 48 23.76 -1.11 7.71
CA HIS A 48 23.97 0.23 8.29
C HIS A 48 22.87 1.24 7.89
N ILE A 49 22.32 1.11 6.68
CA ILE A 49 21.21 1.94 6.17
C ILE A 49 19.92 1.56 6.88
N VAL A 50 19.68 0.26 7.07
CA VAL A 50 18.49 -0.25 7.80
C VAL A 50 18.50 0.22 9.25
N ARG A 51 19.68 0.34 9.88
CA ARG A 51 19.78 0.79 11.28
C ARG A 51 19.28 2.22 11.51
N ILE A 52 19.12 3.00 10.44
CA ILE A 52 18.46 4.32 10.49
C ILE A 52 16.97 4.10 10.68
N ARG A 53 16.41 4.63 11.79
CA ARG A 53 15.02 4.40 12.21
C ARG A 53 13.96 4.68 11.16
N GLN A 54 14.16 5.74 10.35
CA GLN A 54 13.26 6.07 9.25
C GLN A 54 13.18 4.93 8.22
N ASN A 55 14.31 4.30 7.95
CA ASN A 55 14.40 3.19 7.00
C ASN A 55 13.83 1.90 7.60
N GLN A 56 13.85 1.71 8.93
CA GLN A 56 13.20 0.57 9.58
C GLN A 56 11.69 0.60 9.39
N ALA A 57 11.07 1.76 9.63
CA ALA A 57 9.63 1.90 9.46
C ALA A 57 9.21 1.72 7.98
N LEU A 58 10.01 2.26 7.06
CA LEU A 58 9.76 2.03 5.64
C LEU A 58 10.00 0.57 5.22
N LEU A 59 11.02 -0.09 5.74
CA LEU A 59 11.25 -1.51 5.50
C LEU A 59 10.03 -2.33 5.94
N LEU A 60 9.45 -2.01 7.10
CA LEU A 60 8.22 -2.66 7.57
C LEU A 60 7.05 -2.43 6.61
N LEU A 61 6.87 -1.20 6.13
CA LEU A 61 5.85 -0.88 5.12
C LEU A 61 6.07 -1.66 3.81
N LEU A 62 7.32 -1.78 3.36
CA LEU A 62 7.69 -2.57 2.18
C LEU A 62 7.47 -4.07 2.37
N VAL A 63 7.66 -4.60 3.58
CA VAL A 63 7.33 -6.00 3.90
C VAL A 63 5.83 -6.23 3.81
N VAL A 64 5.00 -5.39 4.45
CA VAL A 64 3.53 -5.50 4.35
C VAL A 64 3.09 -5.40 2.88
N ASN A 65 3.64 -4.45 2.14
CA ASN A 65 3.38 -4.28 0.72
C ASN A 65 3.78 -5.50 -0.12
N PHE A 66 4.95 -6.09 0.15
CA PHE A 66 5.39 -7.30 -0.56
C PHE A 66 4.47 -8.49 -0.28
N ILE A 67 4.03 -8.65 0.97
CA ILE A 67 3.04 -9.67 1.34
C ILE A 67 1.73 -9.42 0.59
N GLN A 68 1.29 -8.17 0.48
CA GLN A 68 0.08 -7.81 -0.27
C GLN A 68 0.19 -8.12 -1.76
N ILE A 69 1.33 -7.82 -2.40
CA ILE A 69 1.54 -8.12 -3.82
C ILE A 69 1.67 -9.63 -4.07
N THR A 70 2.21 -10.40 -3.13
CA THR A 70 2.48 -11.83 -3.31
C THR A 70 1.32 -12.73 -2.87
N LEU A 71 0.52 -12.31 -1.88
CA LEU A 71 -0.62 -13.09 -1.39
C LEU A 71 -1.95 -12.56 -1.90
N ASN A 72 -2.20 -11.25 -1.76
CA ASN A 72 -3.52 -10.67 -2.07
C ASN A 72 -3.72 -10.46 -3.57
N LEU A 73 -2.79 -9.75 -4.22
CA LEU A 73 -2.94 -9.36 -5.61
C LEU A 73 -3.13 -10.54 -6.61
N PRO A 74 -2.49 -11.71 -6.44
CA PRO A 74 -2.74 -12.84 -7.33
C PRO A 74 -4.18 -13.33 -7.31
N MET A 75 -4.89 -13.20 -6.19
CA MET A 75 -6.32 -13.55 -6.10
C MET A 75 -7.17 -12.61 -6.96
N VAL A 76 -6.91 -11.31 -6.87
CA VAL A 76 -7.54 -10.28 -7.71
C VAL A 76 -7.22 -10.49 -9.20
N ILE A 77 -5.96 -10.83 -9.53
CA ILE A 77 -5.55 -11.14 -10.91
C ILE A 77 -6.27 -12.40 -11.40
N HIS A 78 -6.38 -13.43 -10.56
CA HIS A 78 -7.08 -14.66 -10.90
C HIS A 78 -8.58 -14.42 -11.14
N TYR A 79 -9.22 -13.62 -10.29
CA TYR A 79 -10.59 -13.16 -10.49
C TYR A 79 -10.74 -12.41 -11.82
N ASN A 80 -9.88 -11.45 -12.13
CA ASN A 80 -9.92 -10.71 -13.40
C ASN A 80 -9.69 -11.61 -14.63
N ARG A 81 -9.01 -12.75 -14.47
CA ARG A 81 -8.85 -13.74 -15.54
C ARG A 81 -10.12 -14.56 -15.79
N LEU A 82 -10.76 -15.02 -14.73
CA LEU A 82 -11.90 -15.94 -14.81
C LEU A 82 -13.26 -15.24 -14.88
N GLY A 83 -13.36 -14.04 -14.29
CA GLY A 83 -14.63 -13.33 -14.07
C GLY A 83 -15.45 -13.85 -12.89
N TYR A 84 -14.92 -14.81 -12.14
CA TYR A 84 -15.53 -15.37 -10.93
C TYR A 84 -14.44 -15.90 -9.99
N ILE A 85 -14.82 -16.19 -8.76
CA ILE A 85 -13.92 -16.65 -7.70
C ILE A 85 -13.78 -18.18 -7.74
N SER A 86 -12.54 -18.66 -7.73
CA SER A 86 -12.21 -20.08 -7.70
C SER A 86 -11.08 -20.34 -6.69
N PRO A 87 -11.29 -21.20 -5.66
CA PRO A 87 -12.49 -22.00 -5.40
C PRO A 87 -13.64 -21.17 -4.80
N ALA A 88 -14.88 -21.47 -5.21
CA ALA A 88 -16.09 -20.82 -4.68
C ALA A 88 -16.49 -21.43 -3.32
N THR A 89 -15.64 -21.27 -2.31
CA THR A 89 -15.90 -21.76 -0.95
C THR A 89 -15.89 -20.62 0.06
N VAL A 90 -16.73 -20.74 1.10
CA VAL A 90 -16.81 -19.78 2.21
C VAL A 90 -15.43 -19.59 2.86
N ALA A 91 -14.73 -20.69 3.13
CA ALA A 91 -13.42 -20.67 3.76
C ALA A 91 -12.38 -19.89 2.95
N TYR A 92 -12.35 -20.06 1.62
CA TYR A 92 -11.45 -19.31 0.76
C TYR A 92 -11.74 -17.81 0.81
N CYS A 93 -13.02 -17.45 0.78
CA CYS A 93 -13.47 -16.06 0.84
C CYS A 93 -13.16 -15.38 2.16
N THR A 94 -13.47 -16.01 3.30
CA THR A 94 -13.14 -15.47 4.61
C THR A 94 -11.63 -15.31 4.79
N TRP A 95 -10.82 -16.23 4.25
CA TRP A 95 -9.36 -16.13 4.28
C TRP A 95 -8.84 -14.98 3.40
N TRP A 96 -9.41 -14.81 2.21
CA TRP A 96 -9.05 -13.71 1.32
C TRP A 96 -9.40 -12.37 1.96
N GLU A 97 -10.64 -12.20 2.44
CA GLU A 97 -11.07 -10.99 3.14
C GLU A 97 -10.14 -10.67 4.33
N PHE A 98 -9.81 -11.67 5.15
CA PHE A 98 -8.88 -11.48 6.27
C PHE A 98 -7.54 -10.90 5.82
N ILE A 99 -6.94 -11.46 4.77
CA ILE A 99 -5.67 -10.99 4.22
C ILE A 99 -5.81 -9.58 3.65
N GLU A 100 -6.85 -9.34 2.87
CA GLU A 100 -7.08 -8.06 2.21
C GLU A 100 -7.26 -6.93 3.21
N TYR A 101 -8.21 -7.07 4.14
CA TYR A 101 -8.48 -6.05 5.15
C TYR A 101 -7.29 -5.83 6.08
N THR A 102 -6.65 -6.90 6.55
CA THR A 102 -5.48 -6.79 7.44
C THR A 102 -4.34 -6.05 6.76
N LEU A 103 -3.98 -6.40 5.53
CA LEU A 103 -2.84 -5.79 4.84
C LEU A 103 -3.12 -4.35 4.43
N ASN A 104 -4.35 -4.05 3.96
CA ASN A 104 -4.76 -2.69 3.62
C ASN A 104 -4.70 -1.76 4.85
N ALA A 105 -5.37 -2.14 5.94
CA ALA A 105 -5.37 -1.36 7.16
C ALA A 105 -3.97 -1.24 7.78
N SER A 106 -3.18 -2.31 7.80
CA SER A 106 -1.78 -2.24 8.23
C SER A 106 -0.97 -1.26 7.39
N GLY A 107 -1.13 -1.27 6.06
CA GLY A 107 -0.45 -0.34 5.18
C GLY A 107 -0.80 1.12 5.47
N GLU A 108 -2.09 1.43 5.63
CA GLU A 108 -2.58 2.78 5.95
C GLU A 108 -2.14 3.26 7.33
N ILE A 109 -2.35 2.44 8.36
CA ILE A 109 -1.97 2.76 9.73
C ILE A 109 -0.46 2.95 9.83
N LEU A 110 0.35 2.05 9.25
CA LEU A 110 1.80 2.24 9.20
C LEU A 110 2.18 3.53 8.49
N MET A 111 1.54 3.85 7.37
CA MET A 111 1.85 5.09 6.64
C MET A 111 1.50 6.35 7.44
N SER A 112 0.40 6.32 8.20
CA SER A 112 0.04 7.40 9.12
C SER A 112 1.06 7.56 10.26
N ILE A 113 1.50 6.44 10.84
CA ILE A 113 2.51 6.42 11.91
C ILE A 113 3.85 6.91 11.38
N ILE A 114 4.29 6.46 10.21
CA ILE A 114 5.53 6.91 9.56
C ILE A 114 5.48 8.43 9.33
N SER A 115 4.33 8.95 8.89
CA SER A 115 4.14 10.38 8.66
C SER A 115 4.28 11.21 9.95
N ILE A 116 3.66 10.75 11.04
CA ILE A 116 3.75 11.39 12.37
C ILE A 116 5.18 11.29 12.93
N GLN A 117 5.77 10.10 12.90
CA GLN A 117 7.13 9.86 13.39
C GLN A 117 8.15 10.72 12.65
N ARG A 118 7.96 10.91 11.34
CA ARG A 118 8.83 11.75 10.53
C ARG A 118 8.71 13.22 10.91
N HIS A 119 7.49 13.69 11.19
CA HIS A 119 7.28 15.02 11.74
C HIS A 119 8.04 15.20 13.06
N LEU A 120 7.88 14.25 14.00
CA LEU A 120 8.57 14.28 15.29
C LEU A 120 10.09 14.23 15.14
N LEU A 121 10.63 13.40 14.25
CA LEU A 121 12.07 13.26 14.07
C LEU A 121 12.72 14.53 13.51
N ILE A 122 12.03 15.24 12.59
CA ILE A 122 12.54 16.46 11.98
C ILE A 122 12.57 17.62 12.98
N PHE A 123 11.53 17.77 13.80
CA PHE A 123 11.38 18.94 14.68
C PHE A 123 11.86 18.68 16.12
N HIS A 124 11.83 17.43 16.57
CA HIS A 124 12.11 17.03 17.94
C HIS A 124 13.07 15.82 17.99
N GLY A 125 14.12 15.84 17.15
CA GLY A 125 15.13 14.79 17.11
C GLY A 125 15.74 14.46 18.48
N GLU A 126 15.85 15.43 19.38
CA GLU A 126 16.36 15.24 20.75
C GLU A 126 15.54 14.26 21.59
N LEU A 127 14.21 14.18 21.38
CA LEU A 127 13.36 13.22 22.10
C LEU A 127 13.78 11.77 21.83
N PHE A 128 14.32 11.51 20.65
CA PHE A 128 14.69 10.18 20.19
C PHE A 128 16.04 9.69 20.75
N HIS A 129 16.79 10.53 21.46
CA HIS A 129 18.01 10.11 22.15
C HIS A 129 17.69 9.24 23.36
N LYS A 130 16.67 9.60 24.15
CA LYS A 130 16.24 8.84 25.33
C LYS A 130 15.63 7.49 24.94
N ARG A 131 16.02 6.42 25.63
CA ARG A 131 15.55 5.04 25.33
C ARG A 131 14.04 4.90 25.49
N PHE A 132 13.46 5.46 26.54
CA PHE A 132 12.02 5.37 26.82
C PHE A 132 11.17 5.94 25.67
N TYR A 133 11.42 7.19 25.27
CA TYR A 133 10.72 7.83 24.15
C TYR A 133 10.92 7.12 22.81
N ARG A 134 12.06 6.45 22.63
CA ARG A 134 12.28 5.61 21.45
C ARG A 134 11.32 4.43 21.39
N TYR A 135 11.12 3.71 22.50
CA TYR A 135 10.13 2.63 22.53
C TYR A 135 8.72 3.16 22.35
N LEU A 136 8.37 4.22 23.08
CA LEU A 136 7.01 4.78 23.10
C LEU A 136 6.59 5.43 21.77
N LEU A 137 7.49 6.17 21.10
CA LEU A 137 7.14 6.93 19.88
C LEU A 137 7.51 6.21 18.58
N HIS A 138 8.37 5.19 18.63
CA HIS A 138 8.81 4.48 17.43
C HIS A 138 8.36 3.02 17.41
N ASN A 139 8.86 2.20 18.34
CA ASN A 139 8.70 0.75 18.27
C ASN A 139 7.27 0.30 18.59
N ILE A 140 6.66 0.85 19.64
CA ILE A 140 5.29 0.49 20.05
C ILE A 140 4.28 0.88 18.95
N PRO A 141 4.26 2.12 18.43
CA PRO A 141 3.40 2.48 17.31
C PRO A 141 3.53 1.54 16.12
N LEU A 142 4.75 1.28 15.65
CA LEU A 142 4.95 0.48 14.44
C LEU A 142 4.51 -0.98 14.61
N CYS A 143 4.93 -1.64 15.69
CA CYS A 143 4.63 -3.05 15.87
C CYS A 143 3.22 -3.28 16.41
N LEU A 144 2.85 -2.61 17.50
CA LEU A 144 1.57 -2.86 18.17
C LEU A 144 0.40 -2.32 17.36
N PHE A 145 0.45 -1.05 16.98
CA PHE A 145 -0.66 -0.41 16.27
C PHE A 145 -0.62 -0.66 14.76
N GLY A 146 0.57 -0.71 14.15
CA GLY A 146 0.69 -0.93 12.71
C GLY A 146 0.45 -2.38 12.25
N ILE A 147 0.85 -3.37 13.05
CA ILE A 147 0.83 -4.79 12.65
C ILE A 147 -0.10 -5.62 13.51
N ILE A 148 0.10 -5.63 14.83
CA ILE A 148 -0.64 -6.53 15.73
C ILE A 148 -2.12 -6.15 15.78
N TYR A 149 -2.43 -4.86 15.88
CA TYR A 149 -3.81 -4.38 15.99
C TYR A 149 -4.69 -4.80 14.80
N PRO A 150 -4.33 -4.54 13.52
CA PRO A 150 -5.18 -4.96 12.39
C PRO A 150 -5.35 -6.47 12.34
N ILE A 151 -4.28 -7.25 12.57
CA ILE A 151 -4.35 -8.72 12.60
C ILE A 151 -5.36 -9.20 13.64
N VAL A 152 -5.27 -8.72 14.88
CA VAL A 152 -6.16 -9.13 15.97
C VAL A 152 -7.58 -8.66 15.71
N PHE A 153 -7.76 -7.42 15.25
CA PHE A 153 -9.07 -6.85 14.97
C PHE A 153 -9.80 -7.65 13.88
N TYR A 154 -9.19 -7.84 12.70
CA TYR A 154 -9.84 -8.54 11.59
C TYR A 154 -10.01 -10.03 11.87
N PHE A 155 -9.09 -10.66 12.60
CA PHE A 155 -9.26 -12.03 13.06
C PHE A 155 -10.49 -12.16 13.96
N CYS A 156 -10.63 -11.30 14.97
CA CYS A 156 -11.78 -11.31 15.87
C CYS A 156 -13.09 -11.08 15.12
N VAL A 157 -13.21 -10.01 14.32
CA VAL A 157 -14.49 -9.71 13.65
C VAL A 157 -14.90 -10.80 12.67
N LEU A 158 -13.97 -11.42 11.93
CA LEU A 158 -14.31 -12.49 10.99
C LEU A 158 -14.66 -13.82 11.69
N VAL A 159 -14.04 -14.11 12.83
CA VAL A 159 -14.38 -15.31 13.62
C VAL A 159 -15.73 -15.17 14.33
N PHE A 160 -16.05 -13.97 14.85
CA PHE A 160 -17.31 -13.74 15.58
C PHE A 160 -18.51 -13.45 14.64
N TYR A 161 -18.28 -12.90 13.46
CA TYR A 161 -19.33 -12.58 12.47
C TYR A 161 -19.14 -13.41 11.21
N THR A 162 -19.36 -14.72 11.33
CA THR A 162 -19.26 -15.64 10.20
C THR A 162 -20.39 -15.43 9.19
N CYS A 163 -20.07 -15.66 7.92
CA CYS A 163 -21.06 -15.63 6.85
C CYS A 163 -21.89 -16.92 6.84
N ASP A 164 -23.21 -16.78 6.70
CA ASP A 164 -24.18 -17.86 6.48
C ASP A 164 -24.21 -18.35 5.01
N GLY A 165 -23.42 -17.72 4.14
CA GLY A 165 -23.28 -18.03 2.72
C GLY A 165 -24.20 -17.22 1.80
N THR A 166 -25.25 -16.57 2.33
CA THR A 166 -26.20 -15.78 1.53
C THR A 166 -25.63 -14.45 1.04
N GLN A 167 -24.68 -13.88 1.79
CA GLN A 167 -24.03 -12.61 1.47
C GLN A 167 -22.85 -12.74 0.51
N LEU A 168 -22.38 -13.98 0.29
CA LEU A 168 -21.24 -14.23 -0.57
C LEU A 168 -21.68 -14.25 -2.03
N ASN A 169 -21.06 -13.41 -2.84
CA ASN A 169 -21.25 -13.42 -4.27
C ASN A 169 -19.92 -13.72 -4.96
N PHE A 170 -19.78 -14.97 -5.41
CA PHE A 170 -18.59 -15.45 -6.11
C PHE A 170 -18.40 -14.84 -7.52
N THR A 171 -19.35 -14.04 -8.01
CA THR A 171 -19.21 -13.31 -9.28
C THR A 171 -18.66 -11.89 -9.09
N LEU A 172 -18.42 -11.45 -7.85
CA LEU A 172 -17.87 -10.13 -7.53
C LEU A 172 -16.46 -10.26 -6.98
N ASN A 173 -15.62 -9.23 -7.16
CA ASN A 173 -14.29 -9.20 -6.58
C ASN A 173 -14.40 -9.11 -5.04
N GLY A 174 -13.47 -9.72 -4.31
CA GLY A 174 -13.50 -9.68 -2.83
C GLY A 174 -14.64 -10.48 -2.21
N CYS A 175 -15.16 -11.50 -2.90
CA CYS A 175 -16.14 -12.45 -2.38
C CYS A 175 -17.55 -11.94 -2.08
N GLY A 176 -17.89 -10.73 -2.50
CA GLY A 176 -19.25 -10.23 -2.38
C GLY A 176 -19.33 -8.72 -2.48
N ILE A 177 -20.46 -8.18 -2.02
CA ILE A 177 -20.69 -6.74 -1.97
C ILE A 177 -19.92 -6.12 -0.78
N ALA A 178 -19.84 -6.86 0.33
CA ALA A 178 -19.17 -6.46 1.55
C ALA A 178 -18.93 -7.68 2.46
N ALA A 179 -17.92 -7.61 3.32
CA ALA A 179 -17.72 -8.59 4.38
C ALA A 179 -18.94 -8.66 5.32
N CYS A 180 -19.23 -9.85 5.85
CA CYS A 180 -20.46 -10.09 6.61
C CYS A 180 -20.61 -9.20 7.86
N TYR A 181 -19.52 -8.90 8.57
CA TYR A 181 -19.58 -8.01 9.74
C TYR A 181 -20.02 -6.58 9.37
N LEU A 182 -19.76 -6.12 8.14
CA LEU A 182 -20.17 -4.81 7.65
C LEU A 182 -21.70 -4.72 7.47
N VAL A 183 -22.33 -5.84 7.11
CA VAL A 183 -23.78 -5.93 6.90
C VAL A 183 -24.52 -6.13 8.22
N TYR A 184 -24.04 -7.05 9.06
CA TYR A 184 -24.72 -7.42 10.30
C TYR A 184 -24.56 -6.38 11.42
N SER A 185 -23.45 -5.63 11.46
CA SER A 185 -23.18 -4.67 12.52
C SER A 185 -22.78 -3.30 11.96
N LYS A 186 -23.76 -2.39 11.89
CA LYS A 186 -23.53 -0.99 11.48
C LYS A 186 -22.48 -0.30 12.35
N VAL A 187 -22.39 -0.65 13.63
CA VAL A 187 -21.40 -0.07 14.56
C VAL A 187 -19.99 -0.50 14.17
N LEU A 188 -19.77 -1.80 13.91
CA LEU A 188 -18.48 -2.30 13.45
C LEU A 188 -18.12 -1.78 12.07
N ALA A 189 -19.09 -1.71 11.16
CA ALA A 189 -18.89 -1.13 9.84
C ALA A 189 -18.45 0.34 9.90
N THR A 190 -19.12 1.14 10.73
CA THR A 190 -18.76 2.54 10.93
C THR A 190 -17.40 2.67 11.59
N TYR A 191 -17.10 1.82 12.58
CA TYR A 191 -15.80 1.82 13.26
C TYR A 191 -14.67 1.47 12.30
N ASP A 192 -14.82 0.40 11.54
CA ASP A 192 -13.81 -0.05 10.58
C ASP A 192 -13.55 1.00 9.50
N TRP A 193 -14.62 1.52 8.91
CA TRP A 193 -14.51 2.55 7.89
C TRP A 193 -13.92 3.86 8.45
N ALA A 194 -14.40 4.35 9.59
CA ALA A 194 -13.97 5.63 10.13
C ALA A 194 -12.60 5.58 10.81
N VAL A 195 -12.32 4.53 11.59
CA VAL A 195 -11.11 4.42 12.43
C VAL A 195 -9.99 3.69 11.70
N ASN A 196 -10.26 2.56 11.04
CA ASN A 196 -9.19 1.79 10.40
C ASN A 196 -8.79 2.35 9.04
N ASN A 197 -9.72 2.99 8.31
CA ASN A 197 -9.45 3.53 6.98
C ASN A 197 -9.44 5.08 7.01
N GLY A 198 -10.50 5.71 7.52
CA GLY A 198 -10.66 7.16 7.46
C GLY A 198 -9.65 7.95 8.29
N MET A 199 -9.45 7.57 9.55
CA MET A 199 -8.55 8.26 10.46
C MET A 199 -7.09 8.26 9.96
N PRO A 200 -6.50 7.14 9.49
CA PRO A 200 -5.18 7.16 8.86
C PRO A 200 -5.06 8.15 7.71
N ILE A 201 -6.03 8.21 6.80
CA ILE A 201 -5.99 9.13 5.65
C ILE A 201 -6.02 10.59 6.10
N ILE A 202 -6.87 10.93 7.08
CA ILE A 202 -6.94 12.27 7.67
C ILE A 202 -5.60 12.62 8.33
N LEU A 203 -5.03 11.70 9.10
CA LEU A 203 -3.74 11.90 9.78
C LEU A 203 -2.59 12.07 8.78
N ILE A 204 -2.56 11.26 7.71
CA ILE A 204 -1.57 11.37 6.63
C ILE A 204 -1.70 12.75 5.97
N THR A 205 -2.92 13.16 5.61
CA THR A 205 -3.16 14.44 4.95
C THR A 205 -2.73 15.61 5.83
N PHE A 206 -3.15 15.60 7.10
CA PHE A 206 -2.79 16.63 8.07
C PHE A 206 -1.28 16.69 8.32
N ALA A 207 -0.64 15.54 8.52
CA ALA A 207 0.80 15.45 8.72
C ALA A 207 1.58 16.00 7.52
N ASN A 208 1.15 15.71 6.30
CA ASN A 208 1.79 16.22 5.08
C ASN A 208 1.60 17.71 4.89
N VAL A 209 0.40 18.24 5.12
CA VAL A 209 0.13 19.69 5.03
C VAL A 209 0.98 20.43 6.06
N ILE A 210 1.01 19.97 7.32
CA ILE A 210 1.86 20.59 8.35
C ILE A 210 3.33 20.52 7.97
N LEU A 211 3.80 19.36 7.50
CA LEU A 211 5.19 19.17 7.12
C LEU A 211 5.57 20.13 5.98
N LEU A 212 4.72 20.29 4.97
CA LEU A 212 4.93 21.22 3.86
C LEU A 212 4.98 22.67 4.35
N VAL A 213 3.99 23.10 5.13
CA VAL A 213 3.93 24.46 5.70
C VAL A 213 5.18 24.76 6.53
N ARG A 214 5.61 23.82 7.38
CA ARG A 214 6.81 24.02 8.22
C ARG A 214 8.09 24.02 7.42
N VAL A 215 8.24 23.16 6.40
CA VAL A 215 9.42 23.15 5.52
C VAL A 215 9.54 24.46 4.76
N VAL A 216 8.42 25.02 4.27
CA VAL A 216 8.39 26.34 3.63
C VAL A 216 8.74 27.45 4.63
N ARG A 217 8.13 27.47 5.81
CA ARG A 217 8.44 28.46 6.86
C ARG A 217 9.90 28.39 7.32
N GLN A 218 10.46 27.19 7.47
CA GLN A 218 11.85 27.01 7.86
C GLN A 218 12.81 27.50 6.77
N LYS A 219 12.49 27.26 5.49
CA LYS A 219 13.24 27.81 4.35
C LYS A 219 13.26 29.33 4.37
N LEU A 220 12.13 29.96 4.67
CA LEU A 220 12.02 31.43 4.73
C LEU A 220 12.76 32.02 5.94
N ARG A 221 12.70 31.38 7.11
CA ARG A 221 13.28 31.92 8.35
C ARG A 221 14.79 31.69 8.53
N ARG A 222 15.32 30.57 8.02
CA ARG A 222 16.72 30.20 8.25
C ARG A 222 17.45 30.07 6.91
N GLN A 223 18.18 31.13 6.53
CA GLN A 223 19.26 31.06 5.52
C GLN A 223 20.49 30.26 6.00
N ARG A 224 20.43 29.57 7.15
CA ARG A 224 21.56 28.80 7.68
C ARG A 224 21.86 27.58 6.83
N VAL A 225 23.15 27.23 6.80
CA VAL A 225 23.85 26.17 6.05
C VAL A 225 23.46 24.74 6.47
N MET A 226 22.21 24.49 6.83
CA MET A 226 21.71 23.13 6.98
C MET A 226 21.77 22.47 5.58
N PRO A 227 22.16 21.18 5.45
CA PRO A 227 22.23 20.50 4.16
C PRO A 227 20.81 20.29 3.61
N TRP A 228 20.22 21.37 3.07
CA TRP A 228 18.87 21.49 2.54
C TRP A 228 18.53 20.38 1.55
N LYS A 229 19.53 19.96 0.76
CA LYS A 229 19.41 18.86 -0.19
C LYS A 229 18.94 17.56 0.47
N LYS A 230 19.49 17.20 1.64
CA LYS A 230 19.15 15.96 2.36
C LYS A 230 17.73 16.01 2.93
N GLN A 231 17.38 17.11 3.59
CA GLN A 231 16.04 17.26 4.19
C GLN A 231 14.94 17.36 3.13
N ARG A 232 15.18 18.09 2.02
CA ARG A 232 14.25 18.17 0.89
C ARG A 232 14.00 16.79 0.29
N ARG A 233 15.03 16.00 0.05
CA ARG A 233 14.91 14.66 -0.55
C ARG A 233 14.04 13.74 0.31
N MET A 234 14.32 13.64 1.61
CA MET A 234 13.50 12.85 2.52
C MET A 234 12.05 13.35 2.53
N THR A 235 11.84 14.67 2.40
CA THR A 235 10.48 15.27 2.40
C THR A 235 9.69 14.91 1.17
N ILE A 236 10.31 15.01 0.00
CA ILE A 236 9.70 14.58 -1.25
C ILE A 236 9.37 13.09 -1.17
N GLN A 237 10.25 12.27 -0.58
CA GLN A 237 10.01 10.84 -0.44
C GLN A 237 8.71 10.50 0.27
N LEU A 238 8.53 11.01 1.49
CA LEU A 238 7.31 10.75 2.25
C LEU A 238 6.09 11.36 1.57
N LEU A 239 6.23 12.56 0.99
CA LEU A 239 5.12 13.23 0.35
C LEU A 239 4.63 12.40 -0.84
N SER A 240 5.54 11.89 -1.68
CA SER A 240 5.18 11.02 -2.80
C SER A 240 4.49 9.72 -2.35
N ILE A 241 5.02 9.06 -1.30
CA ILE A 241 4.38 7.84 -0.76
C ILE A 241 3.00 8.18 -0.19
N SER A 242 2.89 9.28 0.55
CA SER A 242 1.60 9.71 1.14
C SER A 242 0.58 10.10 0.10
N SER A 243 1.02 10.78 -0.97
CA SER A 243 0.16 11.13 -2.10
C SER A 243 -0.40 9.87 -2.76
N LEU A 244 0.38 8.79 -2.86
CA LEU A 244 -0.10 7.52 -3.39
C LEU A 244 -1.27 6.96 -2.55
N TYR A 245 -1.12 6.93 -1.22
CA TYR A 245 -2.20 6.50 -0.32
C TYR A 245 -3.41 7.42 -0.38
N PHE A 246 -3.19 8.74 -0.44
CA PHE A 246 -4.26 9.71 -0.59
C PHE A 246 -5.03 9.48 -1.89
N PHE A 247 -4.36 9.37 -3.04
CA PHE A 247 -5.04 9.17 -4.32
C PHE A 247 -5.74 7.81 -4.42
N GLY A 248 -5.19 6.76 -3.81
CA GLY A 248 -5.81 5.44 -3.84
C GLY A 248 -7.09 5.36 -2.99
N TRP A 249 -7.09 5.98 -1.81
CA TRP A 249 -8.22 5.85 -0.88
C TRP A 249 -9.22 7.00 -0.87
N PHE A 250 -8.78 8.22 -1.18
CA PHE A 250 -9.64 9.41 -1.10
C PHE A 250 -10.93 9.27 -1.92
N PRO A 251 -10.93 8.73 -3.16
CA PRO A 251 -12.17 8.56 -3.92
C PRO A 251 -13.16 7.62 -3.23
N SER A 252 -12.67 6.53 -2.64
CA SER A 252 -13.49 5.57 -1.88
C SER A 252 -14.13 6.23 -0.65
N MET A 253 -13.35 7.04 0.08
CA MET A 253 -13.84 7.78 1.25
C MET A 253 -14.94 8.79 0.88
N VAL A 254 -14.79 9.50 -0.24
CA VAL A 254 -15.81 10.47 -0.70
C VAL A 254 -17.11 9.76 -1.05
N VAL A 255 -17.05 8.65 -1.81
CA VAL A 255 -18.23 7.87 -2.16
C VAL A 255 -18.90 7.30 -0.91
N ALA A 256 -18.13 6.75 0.03
CA ALA A 256 -18.67 6.21 1.27
C ALA A 256 -19.38 7.27 2.14
N VAL A 257 -18.83 8.49 2.26
CA VAL A 257 -19.50 9.60 2.97
C VAL A 257 -20.83 9.94 2.31
N VAL A 258 -20.86 10.05 0.98
CA VAL A 258 -22.09 10.37 0.24
C VAL A 258 -23.13 9.26 0.38
N GLN A 259 -22.70 8.00 0.34
CA GLN A 259 -23.57 6.85 0.53
C GLN A 259 -24.18 6.81 1.94
N GLN A 260 -23.41 7.20 2.97
CA GLN A 260 -23.90 7.25 4.34
C GLN A 260 -24.83 8.43 4.63
N LEU A 261 -24.57 9.60 4.05
CA LEU A 261 -25.30 10.83 4.38
C LEU A 261 -26.49 11.13 3.45
N TRP A 262 -26.42 10.73 2.18
CA TRP A 262 -27.38 11.17 1.17
C TRP A 262 -28.03 10.03 0.40
N TYR A 263 -27.26 9.22 -0.32
CA TYR A 263 -27.82 8.25 -1.26
C TYR A 263 -27.04 6.92 -1.25
N PRO A 264 -27.58 5.85 -0.62
CA PRO A 264 -26.85 4.59 -0.38
C PRO A 264 -26.30 3.90 -1.64
N THR A 265 -26.91 4.10 -2.80
CA THR A 265 -26.49 3.48 -4.07
C THR A 265 -25.67 4.43 -4.95
N PHE A 266 -25.24 5.58 -4.42
CA PHE A 266 -24.43 6.55 -5.16
C PHE A 266 -23.13 5.91 -5.63
N LEU A 267 -22.93 5.82 -6.96
CA LEU A 267 -21.74 5.28 -7.60
C LEU A 267 -21.33 3.87 -7.13
N ALA A 268 -22.27 3.04 -6.64
CA ALA A 268 -21.95 1.69 -6.15
C ALA A 268 -21.27 0.83 -7.24
N ASP A 269 -21.77 0.85 -8.47
CA ASP A 269 -21.18 0.11 -9.60
C ASP A 269 -19.78 0.63 -9.94
N ALA A 270 -19.61 1.95 -10.04
CA ALA A 270 -18.31 2.55 -10.31
C ALA A 270 -17.30 2.32 -9.19
N GLN A 271 -17.78 2.20 -7.95
CA GLN A 271 -16.95 1.93 -6.80
C GLN A 271 -16.34 0.53 -6.87
N LEU A 272 -17.17 -0.47 -7.19
CA LEU A 272 -16.76 -1.86 -7.38
C LEU A 272 -15.88 -2.04 -8.62
N ASP A 273 -16.24 -1.37 -9.73
CA ASP A 273 -15.57 -1.57 -11.01
C ASP A 273 -14.30 -0.72 -11.20
N TYR A 274 -14.08 0.35 -10.42
CA TYR A 274 -12.94 1.24 -10.65
C TYR A 274 -12.30 1.82 -9.38
N ILE A 275 -13.09 2.19 -8.37
CA ILE A 275 -12.54 2.92 -7.23
C ILE A 275 -11.73 2.01 -6.32
N TYR A 276 -12.23 0.81 -6.01
CA TYR A 276 -11.47 -0.15 -5.19
C TYR A 276 -10.18 -0.61 -5.89
N ASP A 277 -10.17 -0.62 -7.22
CA ASP A 277 -8.96 -0.92 -8.00
C ASP A 277 -7.83 0.09 -7.75
N LEU A 278 -8.15 1.35 -7.44
CA LEU A 278 -7.15 2.37 -7.09
C LEU A 278 -6.34 2.01 -5.84
N VAL A 279 -6.93 1.23 -4.92
CA VAL A 279 -6.23 0.75 -3.72
C VAL A 279 -5.12 -0.23 -4.10
N TYR A 280 -5.35 -1.13 -5.06
CA TYR A 280 -4.32 -2.05 -5.54
C TYR A 280 -3.19 -1.31 -6.28
N PHE A 281 -3.45 -0.16 -6.90
CA PHE A 281 -2.38 0.67 -7.45
C PHE A 281 -1.43 1.22 -6.39
N ILE A 282 -1.88 1.41 -5.14
CA ILE A 282 -0.98 1.77 -4.04
C ILE A 282 0.08 0.69 -3.89
N CYS A 283 -0.34 -0.58 -3.80
CA CYS A 283 0.61 -1.63 -3.55
C CYS A 283 1.53 -1.86 -4.75
N LEU A 284 1.01 -1.76 -5.97
CA LEU A 284 1.77 -1.87 -7.21
C LEU A 284 2.81 -0.75 -7.36
N LEU A 285 2.47 0.50 -7.05
CA LEU A 285 3.35 1.65 -7.31
C LEU A 285 4.31 1.97 -6.17
N LEU A 286 4.08 1.45 -4.95
CA LEU A 286 4.92 1.75 -3.79
C LEU A 286 6.42 1.43 -4.01
N PRO A 287 6.81 0.26 -4.56
CA PRO A 287 8.22 -0.03 -4.83
C PRO A 287 8.86 0.93 -5.84
N TRP A 288 8.09 1.36 -6.86
CA TRP A 288 8.54 2.33 -7.87
C TRP A 288 8.79 3.71 -7.29
N VAL A 289 7.87 4.16 -6.45
CA VAL A 289 8.01 5.42 -5.71
C VAL A 289 9.26 5.34 -4.82
N CYS A 290 9.48 4.23 -4.13
CA CYS A 290 10.68 4.06 -3.31
C CYS A 290 11.98 4.04 -4.14
N LEU A 291 12.00 3.38 -5.30
CA LEU A 291 13.16 3.37 -6.20
C LEU A 291 13.61 4.79 -6.58
N GLY A 292 12.67 5.66 -6.97
CA GLY A 292 13.00 7.04 -7.35
C GLY A 292 13.53 7.91 -6.20
N LEU A 293 13.29 7.49 -4.95
CA LEU A 293 13.47 8.32 -3.77
C LEU A 293 14.66 7.91 -2.90
N PHE A 294 15.19 6.69 -3.08
CA PHE A 294 16.44 6.22 -2.46
C PHE A 294 17.65 6.39 -3.38
N PRO A 295 18.41 7.48 -3.27
CA PRO A 295 19.58 7.71 -4.11
C PRO A 295 20.65 6.64 -3.88
N GLU A 296 20.84 6.17 -2.64
CA GLU A 296 21.79 5.11 -2.31
C GLU A 296 21.45 3.82 -3.05
N PHE A 297 20.16 3.48 -3.13
CA PHE A 297 19.67 2.32 -3.88
C PHE A 297 19.85 2.50 -5.38
N THR A 298 19.49 3.66 -5.95
CA THR A 298 19.69 3.93 -7.38
C THR A 298 21.18 3.90 -7.77
N ASN A 299 22.06 4.43 -6.92
CA ASN A 299 23.50 4.38 -7.12
C ASN A 299 24.01 2.94 -7.03
N TRP A 300 23.49 2.14 -6.09
CA TRP A 300 23.82 0.73 -5.98
C TRP A 300 23.41 -0.06 -7.23
N ILE A 301 22.19 0.12 -7.73
CA ILE A 301 21.73 -0.50 -8.99
C ILE A 301 22.65 -0.10 -10.14
N ARG A 302 22.94 1.20 -10.30
CA ARG A 302 23.87 1.69 -11.34
C ARG A 302 25.23 1.02 -11.24
N MET A 303 25.81 0.93 -10.04
CA MET A 303 27.09 0.26 -9.82
C MET A 303 27.05 -1.23 -10.19
N CYS A 304 25.98 -1.94 -9.84
CA CYS A 304 25.81 -3.35 -10.23
C CYS A 304 25.76 -3.51 -11.76
N VAL A 305 25.00 -2.66 -12.45
CA VAL A 305 24.90 -2.66 -13.92
C VAL A 305 26.25 -2.32 -14.57
N PHE A 306 26.95 -1.29 -14.09
CA PHE A 306 28.27 -0.92 -14.62
C PHE A 306 29.33 -2.00 -14.39
N ARG A 307 29.31 -2.70 -13.25
CA ARG A 307 30.25 -3.80 -12.98
C ARG A 307 30.04 -4.99 -13.91
N LEU A 308 28.78 -5.30 -14.23
CA LEU A 308 28.45 -6.35 -15.21
C LEU A 308 29.04 -6.00 -16.59
N ASN A 309 28.90 -4.75 -17.03
CA ASN A 309 29.44 -4.30 -18.31
C ASN A 309 30.98 -4.25 -18.31
N ALA A 310 31.62 -3.88 -17.20
CA ALA A 310 33.08 -3.86 -17.09
C ALA A 310 33.69 -5.26 -17.13
N ALA A 311 33.05 -6.26 -16.48
CA ALA A 311 33.52 -7.64 -16.49
C ALA A 311 33.44 -8.29 -17.90
N GLN A 312 32.49 -7.86 -18.73
CA GLN A 312 32.35 -8.33 -20.12
C GLN A 312 33.44 -7.78 -21.06
N ASN A 313 34.06 -6.64 -20.74
CA ASN A 313 35.07 -6.00 -21.58
C ASN A 313 36.52 -6.34 -21.20
N ILE A 314 36.75 -7.29 -20.29
CA ILE A 314 38.09 -7.77 -19.97
C ILE A 314 38.52 -8.75 -21.07
N ILE A 315 39.25 -8.23 -22.08
CA ILE A 315 39.96 -9.05 -23.07
C ILE A 315 40.99 -9.88 -22.31
N ARG A 316 40.73 -11.18 -22.16
CA ARG A 316 41.75 -12.11 -21.64
C ARG A 316 42.84 -12.24 -22.70
N PRO A 317 44.11 -11.93 -22.40
CA PRO A 317 45.19 -12.15 -23.34
C PRO A 317 45.22 -13.63 -23.71
N ALA A 318 45.23 -13.93 -25.01
CA ALA A 318 45.37 -15.29 -25.51
C ALA A 318 46.73 -15.83 -25.04
N THR A 319 46.72 -16.71 -24.04
CA THR A 319 47.91 -17.45 -23.63
C THR A 319 48.36 -18.31 -24.80
N ARG A 320 49.52 -17.99 -25.38
CA ARG A 320 50.21 -18.84 -26.36
C ARG A 320 50.42 -20.21 -25.73
N ALA A 321 49.82 -21.24 -26.31
CA ALA A 321 50.16 -22.61 -26.02
C ALA A 321 51.58 -22.86 -26.53
N ASN A 322 52.46 -23.31 -25.64
CA ASN A 322 53.78 -23.85 -25.99
C ASN A 322 53.67 -25.35 -26.22
#